data_AF-A0A068YYP3-F1
#
_entry.id   AF-A0A068YYP3-F1
#
_cell.length_a   1.000
_cell.length_b   1.000
_cell.length_c   1.000
_cell.angle_alpha   90.00
_cell.angle_beta   90.00
_cell.angle_gamma   90.00
#
_symmetry.space_group_name_H-M   'P 1'
#
loop_
_entity.id
_entity.type
_entity.pdbx_description
1 polymer ?
#
loop_
_entity_poly.entity_id
_entity_poly.type
_entity_poly.pdbx_seq_one_letter_code
_entity_poly.pdbx_strand_id
1 'polypeptide(L)'
;MIKKEKAINLFISLLFLSYYSPPVNGEPHPIIIPLGHLDSRLTINVGVNGGPAQKYIFDTGSDQFNAALGQQDTSRLPNVNQAYEYLYGNNGWGGYWLQRKQITDLTYYTADATSIPVTTPDSNNKGYVIGQVEHMLLDHPQQEDQKPFKIVEGKPYYIDPGAEKNITSGWPTEEKNFYGTFGVGDFLFMDANGNPNGGSPFSTITKTGFIVAGNDNANENGTTWSPGCAPCTILNLTPSLRAQFDTQAPWAPTRSEGDITHFPNSGAPASSQHEGRFKYSFTLNTNGQSSTVELPAEALSGAILFDTGNATHATIDSKKFGDILEQHGVKFDKDGENTTSIVSLTLQPVDVNGQKVGNEIILQEGGDKRLIIDRDSSDTETWNITLGIGFFVNYSVMYDLQNQLTAFTPFFVNADDFSTHANGSGLQLSRVTKQMGNLMSAPAGDPSGDSNGGKGYLGLAGAISGAGDLTLMPDVVVNMTGTNTYTGVTRVNKGAVLYLTGPGSLAHSASLENNGWFDITEHGNFNPL
;
A
#
# COMPACT_ATOMS: atom_id res chain seq x y z
N MET A 1 -42.15 -15.33 63.44
CA MET A 1 -42.43 -14.47 62.27
C MET A 1 -41.12 -14.12 61.59
N ILE A 2 -40.98 -14.53 60.33
CA ILE A 2 -40.24 -13.90 59.22
C ILE A 2 -38.71 -13.75 59.37
N LYS A 3 -37.99 -14.53 58.54
CA LYS A 3 -36.58 -14.40 58.16
C LYS A 3 -36.25 -12.98 57.68
N LYS A 4 -35.05 -12.49 57.97
CA LYS A 4 -34.28 -11.62 57.06
C LYS A 4 -32.78 -11.87 57.24
N GLU A 5 -32.21 -12.50 56.21
CA GLU A 5 -30.76 -12.51 55.93
C GLU A 5 -30.28 -11.07 55.75
N LYS A 6 -29.10 -10.74 56.31
CA LYS A 6 -28.37 -9.51 56.00
C LYS A 6 -27.23 -9.86 55.05
N ALA A 7 -27.28 -9.22 53.89
CA ALA A 7 -26.29 -9.29 52.83
C ALA A 7 -24.91 -8.78 53.30
N ILE A 8 -23.88 -9.48 52.86
CA ILE A 8 -22.46 -9.11 52.93
C ILE A 8 -22.22 -8.08 51.83
N ASN A 9 -21.93 -6.83 52.21
CA ASN A 9 -21.39 -5.82 51.29
C ASN A 9 -19.88 -6.03 51.18
N LEU A 10 -19.43 -6.63 50.08
CA LEU A 10 -18.03 -6.69 49.69
C LEU A 10 -17.72 -5.45 48.84
N PHE A 11 -17.17 -4.41 49.46
CA PHE A 11 -16.56 -3.28 48.75
C PHE A 11 -15.23 -3.77 48.15
N ILE A 12 -15.25 -4.20 46.89
CA ILE A 12 -14.03 -4.32 46.07
C ILE A 12 -13.84 -2.98 45.38
N SER A 13 -12.96 -2.15 45.94
CA SER A 13 -12.39 -1.00 45.22
C SER A 13 -11.32 -1.57 44.29
N LEU A 14 -11.69 -1.92 43.06
CA LEU A 14 -10.72 -2.18 42.01
C LEU A 14 -10.25 -0.82 41.48
N LEU A 15 -9.04 -0.40 41.86
CA LEU A 15 -8.30 0.60 41.11
C LEU A 15 -8.04 0.04 39.71
N PHE A 16 -8.83 0.47 38.72
CA PHE A 16 -8.36 0.50 37.34
C PHE A 16 -7.34 1.65 37.25
N LEU A 17 -6.07 1.36 37.50
CA LEU A 17 -5.01 2.17 36.88
C LEU A 17 -5.09 1.87 35.39
N SER A 18 -5.69 2.78 34.64
CA SER A 18 -5.38 2.94 33.23
C SER A 18 -3.87 3.16 33.13
N TYR A 19 -3.16 2.21 32.51
CA TYR A 19 -1.86 2.52 31.93
C TYR A 19 -2.10 3.43 30.72
N TYR A 20 -2.45 4.69 31.01
CA TYR A 20 -2.24 5.77 30.05
C TYR A 20 -0.74 6.01 30.06
N SER A 21 -0.01 5.28 29.22
CA SER A 21 1.30 5.75 28.79
C SER A 21 1.01 7.01 27.98
N PRO A 22 1.37 8.22 28.45
CA PRO A 22 1.37 9.37 27.55
C PRO A 22 2.25 9.01 26.33
N PRO A 23 1.99 9.56 25.13
CA PRO A 23 2.88 9.37 23.99
C PRO A 23 4.29 9.65 24.48
N VAL A 24 5.16 8.64 24.33
CA VAL A 24 6.57 8.78 24.71
C VAL A 24 7.09 9.97 23.91
N ASN A 25 7.57 11.01 24.61
CA ASN A 25 8.25 12.13 23.97
C ASN A 25 9.33 11.55 23.03
N GLY A 26 9.11 11.61 21.72
CA GLY A 26 10.04 11.10 20.70
C GLY A 26 9.51 10.07 19.70
N GLU A 27 8.25 9.60 19.76
CA GLU A 27 7.70 8.87 18.61
C GLU A 27 7.46 9.83 17.43
N PRO A 28 7.94 9.50 16.22
CA PRO A 28 7.78 10.36 15.06
C PRO A 28 6.29 10.44 14.68
N HIS A 29 5.79 11.67 14.49
CA HIS A 29 4.43 11.88 14.01
C HIS A 29 4.26 11.30 12.59
N PRO A 30 3.07 10.74 12.27
CA PRO A 30 2.77 10.33 10.91
C PRO A 30 2.95 11.47 9.92
N ILE A 31 3.57 11.19 8.78
CA ILE A 31 3.66 12.13 7.66
C ILE A 31 2.71 11.62 6.57
N ILE A 32 1.65 12.38 6.31
CA ILE A 32 0.61 12.04 5.34
C ILE A 32 0.94 12.72 4.01
N ILE A 33 1.02 11.94 2.94
CA ILE A 33 1.36 12.41 1.60
C ILE A 33 0.22 12.00 0.65
N PRO A 34 -0.41 12.95 -0.06
CA PRO A 34 -1.43 12.63 -1.03
C PRO A 34 -0.88 11.83 -2.20
N LEU A 35 -1.66 10.83 -2.60
CA LEU A 35 -1.51 10.16 -3.88
C LEU A 35 -2.67 10.60 -4.78
N GLY A 36 -2.61 10.24 -6.06
CA GLY A 36 -3.73 10.38 -6.98
C GLY A 36 -3.90 9.14 -7.85
N HIS A 37 -5.09 8.96 -8.41
CA HIS A 37 -5.35 7.95 -9.43
C HIS A 37 -5.29 8.57 -10.83
N LEU A 38 -4.61 7.90 -11.76
CA LEU A 38 -4.62 8.25 -13.18
C LEU A 38 -4.31 7.01 -14.01
N ASP A 39 -5.14 6.69 -15.01
CA ASP A 39 -4.90 5.63 -16.00
C ASP A 39 -4.41 4.29 -15.39
N SER A 40 -5.10 3.79 -14.35
CA SER A 40 -4.72 2.56 -13.62
C SER A 40 -3.35 2.63 -12.94
N ARG A 41 -2.97 3.81 -12.43
CA ARG A 41 -1.78 4.05 -11.62
C ARG A 41 -2.14 4.79 -10.34
N LEU A 42 -1.42 4.47 -9.26
CA LEU A 42 -1.19 5.46 -8.22
C LEU A 42 -0.11 6.44 -8.68
N THR A 43 -0.30 7.69 -8.32
CA THR A 43 0.55 8.79 -8.75
C THR A 43 0.98 9.60 -7.54
N ILE A 44 2.16 10.20 -7.65
CA ILE A 44 2.69 11.11 -6.63
C ILE A 44 3.24 12.36 -7.30
N ASN A 45 2.92 13.53 -6.75
CA ASN A 45 3.44 14.81 -7.21
C ASN A 45 4.61 15.25 -6.34
N VAL A 46 5.79 15.39 -6.96
CA VAL A 46 7.06 15.64 -6.26
C VAL A 46 7.80 16.81 -6.90
N GLY A 47 8.31 17.73 -6.08
CA GLY A 47 9.27 18.75 -6.47
C GLY A 47 10.66 18.44 -5.90
N VAL A 48 11.69 18.53 -6.75
CA VAL A 48 13.07 18.17 -6.40
C VAL A 48 13.91 19.44 -6.17
N ASN A 49 14.49 19.59 -4.98
CA ASN A 49 15.31 20.75 -4.58
C ASN A 49 14.64 22.12 -4.88
N GLY A 50 13.34 22.24 -4.59
CA GLY A 50 12.56 23.45 -4.87
C GLY A 50 12.21 23.67 -6.34
N GLY A 51 12.46 22.69 -7.20
CA GLY A 51 11.98 22.65 -8.58
C GLY A 51 10.45 22.51 -8.68
N PRO A 52 9.88 22.57 -9.90
CA PRO A 52 8.44 22.44 -10.11
C PRO A 52 7.93 21.07 -9.63
N ALA A 53 6.68 21.03 -9.18
CA ALA A 53 5.99 19.77 -8.91
C ALA A 53 5.76 19.02 -10.23
N GLN A 54 6.23 17.78 -10.28
CA GLN A 54 6.05 16.87 -11.40
C GLN A 54 5.34 15.60 -10.93
N LYS A 55 4.58 14.99 -11.83
CA LYS A 55 3.82 13.77 -11.55
C LYS A 55 4.62 12.52 -11.94
N TYR A 56 4.68 11.56 -11.04
CA TYR A 56 5.40 10.30 -11.21
C TYR A 56 4.48 9.12 -10.93
N ILE A 57 4.80 7.97 -11.55
CA ILE A 57 4.19 6.69 -11.18
C ILE A 57 4.63 6.36 -9.76
N PHE A 58 3.70 6.10 -8.85
CA PHE A 58 4.01 5.64 -7.50
C PHE A 58 4.16 4.12 -7.53
N ASP A 59 5.38 3.63 -7.36
CA ASP A 59 5.72 2.25 -7.69
C ASP A 59 6.41 1.54 -6.52
N THR A 60 5.67 0.65 -5.85
CA THR A 60 6.20 -0.21 -4.79
C THR A 60 7.02 -1.39 -5.33
N GLY A 61 6.95 -1.67 -6.63
CA GLY A 61 7.75 -2.67 -7.33
C GLY A 61 9.15 -2.21 -7.75
N SER A 62 9.51 -0.95 -7.52
CA SER A 62 10.83 -0.36 -7.82
C SER A 62 11.56 0.14 -6.57
N ASP A 63 12.88 -0.02 -6.50
CA ASP A 63 13.69 0.30 -5.32
C ASP A 63 14.21 1.73 -5.25
N GLN A 64 13.99 2.57 -6.28
CA GLN A 64 14.53 3.92 -6.35
C GLN A 64 13.67 4.91 -7.13
N PHE A 65 13.88 6.20 -6.86
CA PHE A 65 13.24 7.29 -7.59
C PHE A 65 14.01 7.66 -8.85
N ASN A 66 13.40 7.43 -10.00
CA ASN A 66 13.89 7.77 -11.33
C ASN A 66 13.10 8.96 -11.89
N ALA A 67 13.77 10.08 -12.16
CA ALA A 67 13.13 11.34 -12.48
C ALA A 67 13.70 12.02 -13.74
N ALA A 68 12.83 12.29 -14.71
CA ALA A 68 13.06 13.26 -15.77
C ALA A 68 12.78 14.68 -15.24
N LEU A 69 13.82 15.35 -14.77
CA LEU A 69 13.75 16.68 -14.16
C LEU A 69 13.45 17.83 -15.16
N GLY A 70 13.10 17.48 -16.41
CA GLY A 70 12.70 18.41 -17.46
C GLY A 70 13.73 19.52 -17.70
N GLN A 71 13.28 20.78 -17.66
CA GLN A 71 14.11 21.96 -17.90
C GLN A 71 14.86 22.45 -16.64
N GLN A 72 14.81 21.73 -15.52
CA GLN A 72 15.57 22.10 -14.34
C GLN A 72 17.08 22.08 -14.62
N ASP A 73 17.81 23.08 -14.13
CA ASP A 73 19.28 23.07 -14.20
C ASP A 73 19.86 22.03 -13.22
N THR A 74 20.10 20.83 -13.74
CA THR A 74 20.65 19.71 -12.97
C THR A 74 22.18 19.72 -12.91
N SER A 75 22.86 20.69 -13.55
CA SER A 75 24.33 20.78 -13.55
C SER A 75 24.90 21.02 -12.15
N ARG A 76 24.09 21.58 -11.25
CA ARG A 76 24.44 21.85 -9.85
C ARG A 76 24.17 20.67 -8.92
N LEU A 77 23.50 19.62 -9.40
CA LEU A 77 23.26 18.40 -8.62
C LEU A 77 24.50 17.50 -8.71
N PRO A 78 25.15 17.16 -7.57
CA PRO A 78 26.34 16.32 -7.58
C PRO A 78 26.05 14.92 -8.12
N ASN A 79 26.91 14.44 -9.02
CA ASN A 79 26.89 13.04 -9.44
C ASN A 79 27.43 12.17 -8.30
N VAL A 80 26.73 11.07 -8.00
CA VAL A 80 27.19 10.09 -7.01
C VAL A 80 28.13 9.08 -7.66
N ASN A 81 27.83 8.64 -8.87
CA ASN A 81 28.59 7.65 -9.63
C ASN A 81 28.47 7.90 -11.15
N GLN A 82 28.91 6.93 -11.97
CA GLN A 82 28.74 6.97 -13.42
C GLN A 82 27.31 6.60 -13.81
N ALA A 83 26.88 7.09 -14.98
CA ALA A 83 25.60 6.72 -15.55
C ALA A 83 25.53 5.22 -15.90
N TYR A 84 24.34 4.63 -15.78
CA TYR A 84 24.11 3.19 -15.87
C TYR A 84 22.71 2.88 -16.42
N GLU A 85 22.53 1.67 -16.91
CA GLU A 85 21.23 1.14 -17.30
C GLU A 85 20.40 0.68 -16.08
N TYR A 86 19.12 1.01 -16.06
CA TYR A 86 18.13 0.45 -15.13
C TYR A 86 16.95 -0.07 -15.97
N LEU A 87 16.84 -1.38 -16.10
CA LEU A 87 15.98 -2.04 -17.08
C LEU A 87 14.82 -2.77 -16.39
N TYR A 88 13.65 -2.72 -17.03
CA TYR A 88 12.45 -3.40 -16.56
C TYR A 88 12.12 -4.63 -17.40
N GLY A 89 11.73 -5.70 -16.71
CA GLY A 89 11.24 -6.95 -17.29
C GLY A 89 12.34 -7.83 -17.90
N ASN A 90 12.23 -9.14 -17.67
CA ASN A 90 13.16 -10.13 -18.21
C ASN A 90 13.01 -10.35 -19.73
N ASN A 91 11.93 -9.83 -20.34
CA ASN A 91 11.57 -10.04 -21.74
C ASN A 91 11.44 -8.75 -22.59
N GLY A 92 12.05 -7.64 -22.18
CA GLY A 92 12.37 -6.57 -23.13
C GLY A 92 11.34 -5.47 -23.36
N TRP A 93 10.87 -4.81 -22.31
CA TRP A 93 10.10 -3.58 -22.54
C TRP A 93 11.00 -2.36 -22.70
N GLY A 94 12.09 -2.29 -21.93
CA GLY A 94 12.99 -1.15 -21.96
C GLY A 94 13.43 -0.74 -20.56
N GLY A 95 13.72 0.55 -20.38
CA GLY A 95 14.04 1.12 -19.08
C GLY A 95 14.69 2.49 -19.22
N TYR A 96 15.65 2.77 -18.36
CA TYR A 96 16.33 4.06 -18.30
C TYR A 96 17.84 3.92 -18.50
N TRP A 97 18.42 4.95 -19.09
CA TRP A 97 19.79 5.34 -18.82
C TRP A 97 19.77 6.45 -17.78
N LEU A 98 20.36 6.18 -16.61
CA LEU A 98 20.27 7.05 -15.43
C LEU A 98 21.63 7.61 -15.05
N GLN A 99 21.65 8.88 -14.63
CA GLN A 99 22.74 9.46 -13.86
C GLN A 99 22.32 9.63 -12.40
N ARG A 100 22.98 8.95 -11.44
CA ARG A 100 22.64 9.16 -10.03
C ARG A 100 23.06 10.55 -9.57
N LYS A 101 22.12 11.22 -8.91
CA LYS A 101 22.29 12.56 -8.37
C LYS A 101 21.99 12.58 -6.88
N GLN A 102 22.82 13.30 -6.13
CA GLN A 102 22.51 13.66 -4.76
C GLN A 102 21.61 14.91 -4.76
N ILE A 103 20.50 14.84 -4.05
CA ILE A 103 19.58 15.95 -3.80
C ILE A 103 19.41 16.17 -2.29
N THR A 104 18.88 17.33 -1.90
CA THR A 104 18.67 17.69 -0.49
C THR A 104 17.23 17.50 -0.07
N ASP A 105 16.29 17.94 -0.91
CA ASP A 105 14.89 18.10 -0.54
C ASP A 105 13.96 17.49 -1.59
N LEU A 106 12.97 16.75 -1.09
CA LEU A 106 11.81 16.30 -1.84
C LEU A 106 10.56 16.90 -1.19
N THR A 107 9.87 17.76 -1.94
CA THR A 107 8.60 18.33 -1.50
C THR A 107 7.47 17.58 -2.18
N TYR A 108 6.50 17.12 -1.40
CA TYR A 108 5.31 16.43 -1.89
C TYR A 108 4.15 17.41 -2.00
N TYR A 109 3.31 17.23 -3.01
CA TYR A 109 2.23 18.13 -3.35
C TYR A 109 0.90 17.39 -3.46
N THR A 110 -0.22 18.13 -3.40
CA THR A 110 -1.54 17.57 -3.69
C THR A 110 -1.63 17.05 -5.13
N ALA A 111 -2.50 16.07 -5.35
CA ALA A 111 -2.72 15.45 -6.67
C ALA A 111 -3.53 16.32 -7.65
N ASP A 112 -4.09 17.44 -7.17
CA ASP A 112 -4.96 18.33 -7.94
C ASP A 112 -4.28 18.94 -9.17
N ALA A 113 -5.11 19.38 -10.12
CA ALA A 113 -4.65 20.13 -11.31
C ALA A 113 -3.83 21.37 -10.94
N THR A 114 -4.10 21.99 -9.80
CA THR A 114 -3.25 23.02 -9.19
C THR A 114 -2.62 22.45 -7.93
N SER A 115 -1.41 21.90 -8.06
CA SER A 115 -0.73 21.22 -6.96
C SER A 115 -0.26 22.20 -5.89
N ILE A 116 -0.60 21.93 -4.63
CA ILE A 116 -0.20 22.73 -3.47
C ILE A 116 0.85 21.96 -2.66
N PRO A 117 1.96 22.59 -2.20
CA PRO A 117 2.92 21.91 -1.33
C PRO A 117 2.24 21.41 -0.05
N VAL A 118 2.50 20.15 0.30
CA VAL A 118 1.95 19.50 1.50
C VAL A 118 3.04 19.37 2.57
N THR A 119 4.17 18.76 2.21
CA THR A 119 5.25 18.49 3.16
C THR A 119 6.60 18.30 2.46
N THR A 120 7.67 18.65 3.17
CA THR A 120 9.06 18.39 2.78
C THR A 120 9.71 17.65 3.96
N PRO A 121 9.63 16.31 4.00
CA PRO A 121 10.16 15.53 5.11
C PRO A 121 11.66 15.77 5.32
N ASP A 122 12.08 15.86 6.57
CA ASP A 122 13.49 16.05 6.90
C ASP A 122 14.29 14.75 6.62
N SER A 123 15.28 14.85 5.74
CA SER A 123 16.23 13.77 5.44
C SER A 123 17.34 13.64 6.50
N ASN A 124 17.23 14.35 7.64
CA ASN A 124 18.24 14.50 8.67
C ASN A 124 19.57 15.04 8.12
N ASN A 125 19.50 15.99 7.19
CA ASN A 125 20.64 16.53 6.42
C ASN A 125 21.43 15.48 5.60
N LYS A 126 20.89 14.28 5.39
CA LYS A 126 21.54 13.26 4.56
C LYS A 126 21.13 13.32 3.09
N GLY A 127 20.05 14.05 2.79
CA GLY A 127 19.49 14.16 1.45
C GLY A 127 18.99 12.84 0.89
N TYR A 128 18.79 12.80 -0.43
CA TYR A 128 18.36 11.62 -1.17
C TYR A 128 19.28 11.38 -2.35
N VAL A 129 19.34 10.13 -2.80
CA VAL A 129 19.97 9.75 -4.06
C VAL A 129 18.87 9.35 -5.02
N ILE A 130 18.80 10.01 -6.17
CA ILE A 130 17.80 9.74 -7.21
C ILE A 130 18.50 9.40 -8.53
N GLY A 131 17.85 8.63 -9.39
CA GLY A 131 18.26 8.46 -10.78
C GLY A 131 17.71 9.59 -11.64
N GLN A 132 18.56 10.49 -12.13
CA GLN A 132 18.13 11.42 -13.18
C GLN A 132 18.01 10.63 -14.49
N VAL A 133 16.83 10.64 -15.09
CA VAL A 133 16.60 10.04 -16.42
C VAL A 133 17.29 10.92 -17.46
N GLU A 134 18.35 10.39 -18.06
CA GLU A 134 19.04 11.02 -19.19
C GLU A 134 18.45 10.53 -20.51
N HIS A 135 18.19 9.23 -20.62
CA HIS A 135 17.54 8.63 -21.79
C HIS A 135 16.52 7.57 -21.37
N MET A 136 15.42 7.45 -22.12
CA MET A 136 14.60 6.24 -22.10
C MET A 136 15.14 5.25 -23.11
N LEU A 137 15.22 3.99 -22.69
CA LEU A 137 15.75 2.88 -23.47
C LEU A 137 14.62 1.95 -23.89
N LEU A 138 14.65 1.52 -25.15
CA LEU A 138 13.77 0.52 -25.74
C LEU A 138 14.60 -0.63 -26.28
N ASP A 139 14.01 -1.82 -26.32
CA ASP A 139 14.70 -3.04 -26.75
C ASP A 139 14.70 -3.25 -28.27
N HIS A 140 14.05 -2.33 -29.00
CA HIS A 140 13.93 -2.33 -30.45
C HIS A 140 14.14 -0.91 -30.99
N PRO A 141 14.67 -0.77 -32.22
CA PRO A 141 14.88 0.52 -32.84
C PRO A 141 13.55 1.21 -33.16
N GLN A 142 13.49 2.53 -32.98
CA GLN A 142 12.36 3.38 -33.35
C GLN A 142 12.43 3.89 -34.79
N GLN A 143 13.56 3.67 -35.47
CA GLN A 143 13.82 4.11 -36.85
C GLN A 143 14.64 3.04 -37.60
N GLU A 144 14.42 2.92 -38.91
CA GLU A 144 14.94 1.84 -39.78
C GLU A 144 16.49 1.68 -39.74
N ASP A 145 17.23 2.76 -39.47
CA ASP A 145 18.70 2.78 -39.39
C ASP A 145 19.25 3.16 -38.00
N GLN A 146 18.42 3.12 -36.96
CA GLN A 146 18.86 3.50 -35.63
C GLN A 146 19.93 2.52 -35.10
N LYS A 147 21.08 3.06 -34.71
CA LYS A 147 22.15 2.25 -34.08
C LYS A 147 21.82 1.98 -32.61
N PRO A 148 22.17 0.80 -32.08
CA PRO A 148 22.08 0.54 -30.65
C PRO A 148 22.87 1.60 -29.86
N PHE A 149 22.26 2.12 -28.81
CA PHE A 149 22.93 3.00 -27.86
C PHE A 149 23.83 2.19 -26.91
N LYS A 150 23.32 1.07 -26.42
CA LYS A 150 24.00 0.18 -25.47
C LYS A 150 23.70 -1.29 -25.81
N ILE A 151 24.61 -2.19 -25.47
CA ILE A 151 24.36 -3.63 -25.47
C ILE A 151 24.55 -4.11 -24.03
N VAL A 152 23.52 -4.75 -23.49
CA VAL A 152 23.48 -5.29 -22.12
C VAL A 152 23.23 -6.78 -22.25
N GLU A 153 24.15 -7.60 -21.75
CA GLU A 153 24.07 -9.07 -21.83
C GLU A 153 23.79 -9.63 -23.24
N GLY A 154 24.34 -8.98 -24.26
CA GLY A 154 24.15 -9.37 -25.67
C GLY A 154 22.86 -8.86 -26.31
N LYS A 155 21.98 -8.20 -25.55
CA LYS A 155 20.78 -7.56 -26.07
C LYS A 155 21.00 -6.06 -26.36
N PRO A 156 20.68 -5.57 -27.58
CA PRO A 156 20.80 -4.17 -27.92
C PRO A 156 19.64 -3.35 -27.33
N TYR A 157 19.95 -2.14 -26.88
CA TYR A 157 19.00 -1.13 -26.42
C TYR A 157 19.21 0.18 -27.18
N TYR A 158 18.11 0.87 -27.45
CA TYR A 158 18.02 2.05 -28.31
C TYR A 158 17.40 3.20 -27.52
N ILE A 159 17.86 4.43 -27.75
CA ILE A 159 17.23 5.62 -27.18
C ILE A 159 15.85 5.82 -27.83
N ASP A 160 14.82 6.13 -27.04
CA ASP A 160 13.54 6.61 -27.58
C ASP A 160 13.63 8.09 -27.99
N PRO A 161 13.62 8.41 -29.31
CA PRO A 161 13.74 9.80 -29.76
C PRO A 161 12.53 10.67 -29.38
N GLY A 162 11.36 10.07 -29.19
CA GLY A 162 10.16 10.75 -28.71
C GLY A 162 10.31 11.19 -27.26
N ALA A 163 10.79 10.28 -26.40
CA ALA A 163 11.11 10.59 -25.01
C ALA A 163 12.21 11.65 -24.90
N GLU A 164 13.29 11.59 -25.70
CA GLU A 164 14.35 12.61 -25.72
C GLU A 164 13.80 14.02 -25.96
N LYS A 165 12.89 14.14 -26.93
CA LYS A 165 12.24 15.41 -27.24
C LYS A 165 11.40 15.90 -26.06
N ASN A 166 10.72 15.00 -25.36
CA ASN A 166 9.91 15.35 -24.21
C ASN A 166 10.77 15.78 -23.02
N ILE A 167 11.83 15.03 -22.68
CA ILE A 167 12.78 15.38 -21.60
C ILE A 167 13.33 16.79 -21.82
N THR A 168 13.88 17.05 -23.01
CA THR A 168 14.48 18.37 -23.36
C THR A 168 13.47 19.50 -23.37
N SER A 169 12.21 19.21 -23.68
CA SER A 169 11.12 20.20 -23.71
C SER A 169 10.39 20.34 -22.38
N GLY A 170 10.74 19.55 -21.36
CA GLY A 170 10.06 19.54 -20.06
C GLY A 170 8.66 18.94 -20.09
N TRP A 171 8.38 18.00 -21.00
CA TRP A 171 7.12 17.27 -21.09
C TRP A 171 7.24 15.86 -20.47
N PRO A 172 6.12 15.25 -20.05
CA PRO A 172 6.12 13.88 -19.56
C PRO A 172 6.60 12.89 -20.62
N THR A 173 7.23 11.81 -20.18
CA THR A 173 7.86 10.81 -21.05
C THR A 173 7.13 9.47 -20.98
N GLU A 174 6.76 9.05 -19.78
CA GLU A 174 6.16 7.75 -19.51
C GLU A 174 4.65 7.80 -19.52
N GLU A 175 4.05 6.84 -20.23
CA GLU A 175 2.59 6.69 -20.39
C GLU A 175 1.88 8.02 -20.72
N LYS A 176 2.59 8.93 -21.39
CA LYS A 176 2.17 10.31 -21.76
C LYS A 176 1.90 11.26 -20.58
N ASN A 177 1.92 10.78 -19.34
CA ASN A 177 1.48 11.53 -18.16
C ASN A 177 2.57 11.74 -17.11
N PHE A 178 3.62 10.91 -17.12
CA PHE A 178 4.57 10.82 -16.02
C PHE A 178 5.97 11.27 -16.42
N TYR A 179 6.66 11.89 -15.47
CA TYR A 179 8.05 12.33 -15.60
C TYR A 179 9.04 11.28 -15.10
N GLY A 180 8.61 10.03 -14.90
CA GLY A 180 9.42 9.00 -14.30
C GLY A 180 8.63 8.10 -13.34
N THR A 181 9.38 7.24 -12.67
CA THR A 181 8.89 6.31 -11.67
C THR A 181 9.44 6.67 -10.29
N PHE A 182 8.55 6.94 -9.35
CA PHE A 182 8.85 7.13 -7.94
C PHE A 182 8.82 5.77 -7.23
N GLY A 183 9.94 5.05 -7.33
CA GLY A 183 10.12 3.76 -6.68
C GLY A 183 10.15 3.88 -5.16
N VAL A 184 9.30 3.12 -4.49
CA VAL A 184 9.09 3.10 -3.04
C VAL A 184 9.13 1.69 -2.45
N GLY A 185 9.77 0.74 -3.14
CA GLY A 185 9.99 -0.60 -2.63
C GLY A 185 10.63 -0.61 -1.24
N ASP A 186 10.23 -1.59 -0.43
CA ASP A 186 10.82 -1.86 0.88
C ASP A 186 12.08 -2.75 0.78
N PHE A 187 12.52 -3.06 -0.43
CA PHE A 187 13.77 -3.73 -0.78
C PHE A 187 14.77 -2.77 -1.44
N LEU A 188 16.01 -3.25 -1.64
CA LEU A 188 17.08 -2.46 -2.28
C LEU A 188 18.15 -3.32 -2.94
N PHE A 189 18.46 -3.02 -4.20
CA PHE A 189 19.52 -3.67 -4.98
C PHE A 189 20.81 -2.84 -5.02
N MET A 190 21.90 -3.50 -5.42
CA MET A 190 23.16 -2.86 -5.78
C MET A 190 23.28 -2.72 -7.30
N ASP A 191 24.15 -1.79 -7.74
CA ASP A 191 24.64 -1.77 -9.12
C ASP A 191 25.74 -2.82 -9.35
N ALA A 192 26.15 -2.93 -10.62
CA ALA A 192 27.23 -3.83 -11.05
C ALA A 192 28.58 -3.60 -10.34
N ASN A 193 28.77 -2.47 -9.65
CA ASN A 193 29.97 -2.14 -8.88
C ASN A 193 29.76 -2.30 -7.37
N GLY A 194 28.61 -2.84 -6.93
CA GLY A 194 28.28 -3.06 -5.52
C GLY A 194 27.79 -1.83 -4.76
N ASN A 195 27.41 -0.74 -5.44
CA ASN A 195 26.87 0.44 -4.77
C ASN A 195 25.33 0.38 -4.70
N PRO A 196 24.70 0.84 -3.60
CA PRO A 196 23.24 0.90 -3.51
C PRO A 196 22.57 1.70 -4.64
N ASN A 197 21.44 1.19 -5.14
CA ASN A 197 20.54 1.89 -6.07
C ASN A 197 19.75 2.98 -5.36
N GLY A 198 20.40 4.01 -4.80
CA GLY A 198 19.76 5.19 -4.19
C GLY A 198 18.89 4.99 -2.94
N GLY A 199 18.05 3.93 -2.92
CA GLY A 199 17.04 3.62 -1.93
C GLY A 199 15.70 4.29 -2.25
N SER A 200 14.62 3.63 -1.83
CA SER A 200 13.29 4.24 -1.75
C SER A 200 13.38 5.56 -0.96
N PRO A 201 12.89 6.69 -1.51
CA PRO A 201 12.91 7.95 -0.79
C PRO A 201 12.17 7.89 0.56
N PHE A 202 11.20 6.99 0.71
CA PHE A 202 10.48 6.80 1.97
C PHE A 202 11.30 5.98 2.95
N SER A 203 11.76 4.81 2.52
CA SER A 203 12.47 3.87 3.39
C SER A 203 13.84 4.40 3.85
N THR A 204 14.41 5.36 3.14
CA THR A 204 15.66 6.05 3.53
C THR A 204 15.48 7.13 4.61
N ILE A 205 14.25 7.55 4.92
CA ILE A 205 13.99 8.58 5.94
C ILE A 205 13.15 8.10 7.13
N THR A 206 12.41 7.00 6.98
CA THR A 206 11.66 6.38 8.09
C THR A 206 12.39 5.15 8.64
N LYS A 207 12.31 4.93 9.95
CA LYS A 207 12.78 3.69 10.60
C LYS A 207 11.67 2.68 10.82
N THR A 208 10.43 3.15 10.89
CA THR A 208 9.27 2.33 11.20
C THR A 208 8.68 1.70 9.96
N GLY A 209 8.59 2.45 8.86
CA GLY A 209 7.92 2.03 7.64
C GLY A 209 6.82 2.98 7.18
N PHE A 210 5.98 2.51 6.26
CA PHE A 210 4.96 3.31 5.59
C PHE A 210 3.74 2.49 5.16
N ILE A 211 2.64 3.18 4.91
CA ILE A 211 1.37 2.61 4.41
C ILE A 211 1.06 3.18 3.03
N VAL A 212 0.47 2.38 2.17
CA VAL A 212 -0.16 2.76 0.90
C VAL A 212 -1.66 2.50 1.03
N ALA A 213 -2.45 3.56 1.16
CA ALA A 213 -3.91 3.52 1.20
C ALA A 213 -4.47 3.93 -0.16
N GLY A 214 -4.33 3.04 -1.13
CA GLY A 214 -4.82 3.22 -2.52
C GLY A 214 -6.28 2.82 -2.72
N ASN A 215 -6.88 2.14 -1.74
CA ASN A 215 -8.25 1.62 -1.76
C ASN A 215 -9.27 2.66 -1.29
N ASP A 216 -9.01 3.93 -1.60
CA ASP A 216 -9.99 4.97 -1.37
C ASP A 216 -11.18 4.80 -2.33
N ASN A 217 -12.24 5.56 -2.07
CA ASN A 217 -13.46 5.44 -2.87
C ASN A 217 -13.56 6.52 -3.98
N ALA A 218 -12.41 6.98 -4.50
CA ALA A 218 -12.35 7.91 -5.62
C ALA A 218 -13.17 7.40 -6.82
N ASN A 219 -13.92 8.29 -7.44
CA ASN A 219 -14.45 8.04 -8.78
C ASN A 219 -13.44 8.44 -9.86
N GLU A 220 -13.71 8.06 -11.12
CA GLU A 220 -12.88 8.38 -12.29
C GLU A 220 -12.65 9.89 -12.50
N ASN A 221 -13.45 10.76 -11.86
CA ASN A 221 -13.31 12.22 -11.93
C ASN A 221 -12.46 12.79 -10.77
N GLY A 222 -11.83 11.94 -9.95
CA GLY A 222 -10.98 12.33 -8.82
C GLY A 222 -11.74 12.88 -7.60
N THR A 223 -13.06 12.68 -7.52
CA THR A 223 -13.82 13.04 -6.33
C THR A 223 -13.80 11.88 -5.33
N THR A 224 -13.17 12.10 -4.17
CA THR A 224 -13.09 11.12 -3.09
C THR A 224 -14.09 11.47 -1.97
N TRP A 225 -14.79 10.46 -1.45
CA TRP A 225 -15.67 10.61 -0.28
C TRP A 225 -14.99 10.22 1.02
N SER A 226 -13.95 9.41 0.95
CA SER A 226 -13.11 9.08 2.08
C SER A 226 -12.59 10.36 2.73
N PRO A 227 -12.74 10.48 4.06
CA PRO A 227 -12.37 11.70 4.75
C PRO A 227 -10.85 11.84 4.83
N GLY A 228 -10.38 13.09 4.96
CA GLY A 228 -8.95 13.38 5.05
C GLY A 228 -8.20 13.18 3.75
N CYS A 229 -6.93 12.83 3.83
CA CYS A 229 -6.10 12.57 2.67
C CYS A 229 -6.44 11.21 2.03
N ALA A 230 -6.88 11.20 0.77
CA ALA A 230 -7.33 10.00 0.09
C ALA A 230 -7.25 10.15 -1.46
N PRO A 231 -6.61 9.20 -2.18
CA PRO A 231 -5.73 8.17 -1.65
C PRO A 231 -4.48 8.79 -1.00
N CYS A 232 -3.80 8.05 -0.14
CA CYS A 232 -2.62 8.57 0.54
C CYS A 232 -1.57 7.51 0.85
N THR A 233 -0.36 7.99 1.11
CA THR A 233 0.67 7.21 1.77
C THR A 233 1.05 7.88 3.09
N ILE A 234 1.34 7.06 4.09
CA ILE A 234 1.55 7.50 5.48
C ILE A 234 2.90 6.96 5.95
N LEU A 235 3.88 7.82 6.16
CA LEU A 235 5.18 7.46 6.74
C LEU A 235 5.11 7.58 8.28
N ASN A 236 6.03 6.90 8.96
CA ASN A 236 6.16 6.91 10.42
C ASN A 236 5.00 6.19 11.12
N LEU A 237 5.07 4.85 11.10
CA LEU A 237 4.09 3.96 11.69
C LEU A 237 4.08 4.10 13.21
N THR A 238 2.93 4.50 13.73
CA THR A 238 2.58 4.49 15.16
C THR A 238 1.89 3.18 15.53
N PRO A 239 1.75 2.86 16.83
CA PRO A 239 0.92 1.73 17.26
C PRO A 239 -0.53 1.82 16.75
N SER A 240 -1.12 3.02 16.68
CA SER A 240 -2.46 3.22 16.13
C SER A 240 -2.54 2.80 14.66
N LEU A 241 -1.52 3.12 13.85
CA LEU A 241 -1.47 2.75 12.45
C LEU A 241 -1.34 1.25 12.26
N ARG A 242 -0.44 0.58 13.00
CA ARG A 242 -0.28 -0.88 12.94
C ARG A 242 -1.56 -1.63 13.32
N ALA A 243 -2.29 -1.11 14.31
CA ALA A 243 -3.55 -1.67 14.77
C ALA A 243 -4.70 -1.59 13.73
N GLN A 244 -4.50 -0.91 12.59
CA GLN A 244 -5.46 -0.93 11.49
C GLN A 244 -5.36 -2.21 10.65
N PHE A 245 -4.29 -2.99 10.80
CA PHE A 245 -4.00 -4.13 9.95
C PHE A 245 -4.27 -5.45 10.67
N ASP A 246 -5.24 -6.18 10.14
CA ASP A 246 -5.72 -7.47 10.64
C ASP A 246 -5.02 -8.66 9.99
N THR A 247 -4.32 -8.46 8.88
CA THR A 247 -3.54 -9.50 8.23
C THR A 247 -2.08 -9.11 8.10
N GLN A 248 -1.19 -9.94 8.65
CA GLN A 248 0.24 -9.67 8.71
C GLN A 248 1.02 -10.88 8.19
N ALA A 249 1.89 -10.63 7.23
CA ALA A 249 2.80 -11.59 6.62
C ALA A 249 4.24 -11.21 7.02
N PRO A 250 4.89 -12.01 7.87
CA PRO A 250 6.30 -11.81 8.17
C PRO A 250 7.16 -11.96 6.93
N TRP A 251 8.22 -11.15 6.82
CA TRP A 251 9.20 -11.31 5.75
C TRP A 251 9.85 -12.70 5.80
N ALA A 252 10.27 -13.20 4.64
CA ALA A 252 10.93 -14.49 4.57
C ALA A 252 12.29 -14.43 5.31
N PRO A 253 12.66 -15.46 6.08
CA PRO A 253 13.94 -15.47 6.82
C PRO A 253 15.16 -15.60 5.89
N THR A 254 14.94 -16.01 4.65
CA THR A 254 15.96 -16.23 3.62
C THR A 254 15.61 -15.36 2.42
N ARG A 255 16.59 -14.61 1.92
CA ARG A 255 16.44 -13.73 0.77
C ARG A 255 17.05 -14.36 -0.47
N SER A 256 16.27 -14.41 -1.55
CA SER A 256 16.76 -14.70 -2.90
C SER A 256 17.06 -13.42 -3.69
N GLU A 257 16.44 -12.31 -3.32
CA GLU A 257 16.46 -11.04 -4.04
C GLU A 257 16.66 -9.86 -3.06
N GLY A 258 17.18 -8.74 -3.56
CA GLY A 258 17.59 -7.60 -2.76
C GLY A 258 18.95 -7.81 -2.10
N ASP A 259 19.97 -7.10 -2.59
CA ASP A 259 21.35 -7.22 -2.14
C ASP A 259 21.62 -6.55 -0.79
N ILE A 260 20.81 -5.53 -0.46
CA ILE A 260 21.02 -4.69 0.70
C ILE A 260 19.95 -5.01 1.74
N THR A 261 20.41 -5.20 2.98
CA THR A 261 19.56 -5.61 4.11
C THR A 261 19.09 -4.44 4.96
N HIS A 262 19.66 -3.25 4.78
CA HIS A 262 19.30 -2.05 5.53
C HIS A 262 19.38 -0.82 4.64
N PHE A 263 18.35 0.02 4.69
CA PHE A 263 18.30 1.23 3.90
C PHE A 263 19.39 2.23 4.31
N PRO A 264 20.05 2.86 3.32
CA PRO A 264 20.89 4.03 3.57
C PRO A 264 20.10 5.09 4.34
N ASN A 265 20.82 5.95 5.07
CA ASN A 265 20.28 7.08 5.84
C ASN A 265 19.40 6.73 7.06
N SER A 266 18.34 5.95 6.91
CA SER A 266 17.46 5.55 8.03
C SER A 266 18.06 4.43 8.87
N GLY A 267 18.78 3.49 8.23
CA GLY A 267 19.21 2.24 8.84
C GLY A 267 18.06 1.29 9.15
N ALA A 268 16.86 1.52 8.57
CA ALA A 268 15.74 0.60 8.66
C ALA A 268 16.09 -0.72 7.95
N PRO A 269 15.61 -1.88 8.44
CA PRO A 269 15.67 -3.11 7.66
C PRO A 269 15.04 -2.92 6.28
N ALA A 270 15.64 -3.53 5.27
CA ALA A 270 15.01 -3.71 3.96
C ALA A 270 14.45 -5.14 3.89
N SER A 271 13.53 -5.38 2.96
CA SER A 271 13.01 -6.70 2.56
C SER A 271 13.67 -7.21 1.27
N SER A 272 13.30 -8.41 0.83
CA SER A 272 13.53 -8.88 -0.54
C SER A 272 12.42 -8.38 -1.45
N GLN A 273 12.68 -8.27 -2.77
CA GLN A 273 11.68 -7.80 -3.72
C GLN A 273 10.40 -8.65 -3.67
N HIS A 274 10.55 -9.97 -3.77
CA HIS A 274 9.48 -10.88 -3.39
C HIS A 274 9.64 -11.29 -1.93
N GLU A 275 8.59 -11.15 -1.14
CA GLU A 275 8.63 -11.36 0.30
C GLU A 275 7.49 -12.24 0.83
N GLY A 276 7.63 -12.62 2.10
CA GLY A 276 6.72 -13.52 2.79
C GLY A 276 6.77 -14.97 2.29
N ARG A 277 5.83 -15.78 2.79
CA ARG A 277 5.59 -17.15 2.36
C ARG A 277 4.11 -17.41 2.36
N PHE A 278 3.59 -17.93 1.25
CA PHE A 278 2.16 -18.09 1.08
C PHE A 278 1.79 -19.49 0.59
N LYS A 279 0.66 -19.98 1.09
CA LYS A 279 -0.11 -21.05 0.43
C LYS A 279 -1.06 -20.40 -0.56
N TYR A 280 -1.01 -20.88 -1.79
CA TYR A 280 -1.90 -20.43 -2.86
C TYR A 280 -3.01 -21.45 -3.06
N SER A 281 -4.24 -20.96 -3.17
CA SER A 281 -5.34 -21.71 -3.74
C SER A 281 -6.14 -20.80 -4.67
N PHE A 282 -6.73 -21.38 -5.70
CA PHE A 282 -7.56 -20.63 -6.63
C PHE A 282 -8.87 -21.35 -6.87
N THR A 283 -9.95 -20.59 -6.90
CA THR A 283 -11.26 -21.10 -7.27
C THR A 283 -11.50 -20.79 -8.73
N LEU A 284 -11.67 -21.83 -9.54
CA LEU A 284 -12.07 -21.72 -10.93
C LEU A 284 -13.58 -21.85 -11.07
N ASN A 285 -14.16 -21.17 -12.06
CA ASN A 285 -15.47 -21.44 -12.61
C ASN A 285 -15.33 -21.73 -14.10
N THR A 286 -15.35 -23.01 -14.43
CA THR A 286 -15.30 -23.52 -15.81
C THR A 286 -16.68 -24.09 -16.15
N ASN A 287 -17.34 -23.57 -17.19
CA ASN A 287 -18.65 -24.04 -17.65
C ASN A 287 -19.74 -24.07 -16.56
N GLY A 288 -19.70 -23.15 -15.59
CA GLY A 288 -20.69 -23.07 -14.51
C GLY A 288 -20.45 -24.01 -13.33
N GLN A 289 -19.31 -24.72 -13.31
CA GLN A 289 -18.89 -25.54 -12.17
C GLN A 289 -17.70 -24.89 -11.45
N SER A 290 -17.87 -24.66 -10.15
CA SER A 290 -16.80 -24.19 -9.29
C SER A 290 -15.90 -25.34 -8.83
N SER A 291 -14.59 -25.16 -8.92
CA SER A 291 -13.59 -26.08 -8.36
C SER A 291 -12.47 -25.29 -7.72
N THR A 292 -11.93 -25.77 -6.60
CA THR A 292 -10.78 -25.17 -5.93
C THR A 292 -9.56 -26.02 -6.22
N VAL A 293 -8.46 -25.38 -6.60
CA VAL A 293 -7.18 -26.02 -6.82
C VAL A 293 -6.20 -25.43 -5.82
N GLU A 294 -5.60 -26.30 -5.02
CA GLU A 294 -4.47 -25.95 -4.15
C GLU A 294 -3.16 -26.23 -4.89
N LEU A 295 -2.20 -25.31 -4.77
CA LEU A 295 -0.86 -25.56 -5.28
C LEU A 295 -0.12 -26.61 -4.42
N PRO A 296 0.84 -27.35 -5.01
CA PRO A 296 1.55 -28.39 -4.28
C PRO A 296 2.40 -27.81 -3.13
N ALA A 297 2.79 -28.64 -2.17
CA ALA A 297 3.45 -28.17 -0.94
C ALA A 297 4.81 -27.50 -1.18
N GLU A 298 5.51 -27.82 -2.26
CA GLU A 298 6.72 -27.10 -2.68
C GLU A 298 6.46 -25.65 -3.09
N ALA A 299 5.20 -25.28 -3.39
CA ALA A 299 4.80 -23.90 -3.64
C ALA A 299 4.75 -23.02 -2.37
N LEU A 300 4.95 -23.61 -1.18
CA LEU A 300 5.04 -22.87 0.10
C LEU A 300 6.20 -21.87 0.14
N SER A 301 7.18 -22.02 -0.73
CA SER A 301 8.28 -21.07 -0.88
C SER A 301 7.93 -19.89 -1.80
N GLY A 302 6.72 -19.83 -2.35
CA GLY A 302 6.31 -18.70 -3.16
C GLY A 302 6.20 -17.44 -2.31
N ALA A 303 6.76 -16.36 -2.84
CA ALA A 303 6.77 -15.04 -2.26
C ALA A 303 5.97 -14.07 -3.15
N ILE A 304 5.59 -12.93 -2.60
CA ILE A 304 4.79 -11.93 -3.30
C ILE A 304 5.60 -10.66 -3.47
N LEU A 305 5.60 -10.13 -4.69
CA LEU A 305 5.95 -8.74 -4.94
C LEU A 305 4.66 -7.91 -4.91
N PHE A 306 4.61 -6.89 -4.07
CA PHE A 306 3.51 -5.93 -4.06
C PHE A 306 3.91 -4.71 -4.91
N ASP A 307 3.29 -4.55 -6.07
CA ASP A 307 3.75 -3.66 -7.13
C ASP A 307 2.63 -2.75 -7.62
N THR A 308 2.58 -1.52 -7.13
CA THR A 308 1.62 -0.50 -7.60
C THR A 308 1.88 0.00 -9.02
N GLY A 309 3.05 -0.27 -9.61
CA GLY A 309 3.36 0.00 -11.02
C GLY A 309 2.75 -1.03 -11.97
N ASN A 310 2.50 -2.26 -11.51
CA ASN A 310 1.80 -3.28 -12.29
C ASN A 310 0.30 -2.96 -12.42
N ALA A 311 -0.22 -2.91 -13.65
CA ALA A 311 -1.60 -2.49 -13.95
C ALA A 311 -2.69 -3.52 -13.58
N THR A 312 -2.31 -4.75 -13.21
CA THR A 312 -3.24 -5.87 -13.03
C THR A 312 -3.60 -6.11 -11.57
N HIS A 313 -4.46 -7.11 -11.30
CA HIS A 313 -4.67 -7.56 -9.92
C HIS A 313 -3.53 -8.47 -9.49
N ALA A 314 -3.13 -9.39 -10.36
CA ALA A 314 -2.00 -10.26 -10.12
C ALA A 314 -1.32 -10.65 -11.44
N THR A 315 -0.01 -10.81 -11.39
CA THR A 315 0.77 -11.45 -12.45
C THR A 315 1.37 -12.73 -11.91
N ILE A 316 1.15 -13.82 -12.65
CA ILE A 316 1.76 -15.11 -12.36
C ILE A 316 3.14 -15.13 -13.00
N ASP A 317 4.15 -14.80 -12.20
CA ASP A 317 5.55 -14.75 -12.63
C ASP A 317 6.10 -16.16 -12.84
N SER A 318 5.72 -17.09 -11.94
CA SER A 318 6.12 -18.48 -11.99
C SER A 318 5.52 -19.24 -13.19
N LYS A 319 6.40 -19.77 -14.05
CA LYS A 319 6.02 -20.68 -15.13
C LYS A 319 5.33 -21.94 -14.58
N LYS A 320 5.81 -22.50 -13.47
CA LYS A 320 5.26 -23.72 -12.85
C LYS A 320 3.81 -23.51 -12.42
N PHE A 321 3.53 -22.35 -11.81
CA PHE A 321 2.16 -21.97 -11.44
C PHE A 321 1.30 -21.80 -12.70
N GLY A 322 1.76 -21.02 -13.68
CA GLY A 322 1.02 -20.84 -14.95
C GLY A 322 0.66 -22.16 -15.63
N ASP A 323 1.58 -23.12 -15.68
CA ASP A 323 1.36 -24.45 -16.28
C ASP A 323 0.26 -25.24 -15.53
N ILE A 324 0.16 -25.13 -14.20
CA ILE A 324 -0.90 -25.78 -13.40
C ILE A 324 -2.26 -25.16 -13.71
N LEU A 325 -2.34 -23.83 -13.83
CA LEU A 325 -3.58 -23.14 -14.18
C LEU A 325 -4.11 -23.59 -15.55
N GLU A 326 -3.22 -23.72 -16.55
CA GLU A 326 -3.59 -24.23 -17.87
C GLU A 326 -4.05 -25.69 -17.86
N GLN A 327 -3.40 -26.54 -17.08
CA GLN A 327 -3.84 -27.93 -16.88
C GLN A 327 -5.26 -28.02 -16.31
N HIS A 328 -5.68 -27.02 -15.53
CA HIS A 328 -7.03 -26.92 -14.97
C HIS A 328 -7.99 -26.08 -15.83
N GLY A 329 -7.61 -25.76 -17.07
CA GLY A 329 -8.49 -25.18 -18.08
C GLY A 329 -8.50 -23.65 -18.14
N VAL A 330 -7.64 -22.96 -17.39
CA VAL A 330 -7.42 -21.52 -17.56
C VAL A 330 -6.76 -21.26 -18.91
N LYS A 331 -7.23 -20.24 -19.62
CA LYS A 331 -6.64 -19.80 -20.89
C LYS A 331 -6.13 -18.38 -20.75
N PHE A 332 -4.83 -18.23 -20.95
CA PHE A 332 -4.19 -16.93 -21.10
C PHE A 332 -4.19 -16.59 -22.60
N ASP A 333 -4.71 -15.42 -22.97
CA ASP A 333 -4.59 -14.91 -24.33
C ASP A 333 -3.12 -14.58 -24.64
N LYS A 334 -2.80 -14.34 -25.92
CA LYS A 334 -1.42 -14.16 -26.40
C LYS A 334 -0.67 -12.98 -25.76
N ASP A 335 -1.39 -12.07 -25.13
CA ASP A 335 -0.87 -10.91 -24.41
C ASP A 335 -0.88 -11.11 -22.88
N GLY A 336 -1.12 -12.34 -22.39
CA GLY A 336 -1.12 -12.68 -20.97
C GLY A 336 -2.48 -12.54 -20.28
N GLU A 337 -3.44 -11.82 -20.87
CA GLU A 337 -4.77 -11.58 -20.28
C GLU A 337 -5.64 -12.86 -20.24
N ASN A 338 -6.20 -13.20 -19.09
CA ASN A 338 -7.09 -14.37 -18.94
C ASN A 338 -8.50 -14.13 -19.54
N THR A 339 -8.91 -14.96 -20.51
CA THR A 339 -10.32 -15.05 -20.91
C THR A 339 -11.09 -16.06 -20.04
N THR A 340 -11.39 -15.65 -18.81
CA THR A 340 -12.42 -16.19 -17.90
C THR A 340 -12.23 -17.65 -17.44
N SER A 341 -11.72 -17.83 -16.22
CA SER A 341 -12.00 -19.00 -15.36
C SER A 341 -11.67 -18.78 -13.89
N ILE A 342 -10.80 -17.85 -13.49
CA ILE A 342 -10.43 -17.65 -12.08
C ILE A 342 -11.43 -16.71 -11.40
N VAL A 343 -12.14 -17.20 -10.39
CA VAL A 343 -13.15 -16.45 -9.62
C VAL A 343 -12.56 -15.85 -8.35
N SER A 344 -11.64 -16.59 -7.71
CA SER A 344 -10.89 -16.06 -6.59
C SER A 344 -9.48 -16.60 -6.54
N LEU A 345 -8.54 -15.76 -6.11
CA LEU A 345 -7.21 -16.15 -5.67
C LEU A 345 -7.14 -15.98 -4.17
N THR A 346 -6.80 -17.05 -3.47
CA THR A 346 -6.74 -17.10 -2.03
C THR A 346 -5.30 -17.34 -1.59
N LEU A 347 -4.80 -16.47 -0.72
CA LEU A 347 -3.41 -16.46 -0.25
C LEU A 347 -3.43 -16.60 1.27
N GLN A 348 -2.79 -17.65 1.80
CA GLN A 348 -2.66 -17.84 3.23
C GLN A 348 -1.20 -17.65 3.62
N PRO A 349 -0.84 -16.60 4.39
CA PRO A 349 0.51 -16.46 4.90
C PRO A 349 0.86 -17.64 5.82
N VAL A 350 2.11 -18.09 5.75
CA VAL A 350 2.62 -19.22 6.53
C VAL A 350 4.01 -18.98 7.11
N ASP A 351 4.33 -19.66 8.21
CA ASP A 351 5.68 -19.69 8.78
C ASP A 351 6.63 -20.59 7.97
N VAL A 352 7.87 -20.71 8.45
CA VAL A 352 8.90 -21.55 7.84
C VAL A 352 8.56 -23.04 7.74
N ASN A 353 7.60 -23.50 8.57
CA ASN A 353 7.12 -24.87 8.63
C ASN A 353 5.81 -25.06 7.84
N GLY A 354 5.30 -24.01 7.19
CA GLY A 354 4.02 -24.02 6.46
C GLY A 354 2.78 -23.94 7.36
N GLN A 355 2.93 -23.57 8.64
CA GLN A 355 1.82 -23.30 9.54
C GLN A 355 1.23 -21.92 9.26
N LYS A 356 -0.09 -21.79 9.34
CA LYS A 356 -0.79 -20.52 9.08
C LYS A 356 -0.31 -19.44 10.06
N VAL A 357 0.04 -18.28 9.53
CA VAL A 357 0.27 -17.05 10.30
C VAL A 357 -0.64 -15.97 9.74
N GLY A 358 -1.36 -15.28 10.61
CA GLY A 358 -2.35 -14.29 10.19
C GLY A 358 -3.55 -14.83 9.42
N ASN A 359 -4.39 -13.90 8.99
CA ASN A 359 -5.61 -14.18 8.24
C ASN A 359 -5.33 -14.48 6.76
N GLU A 360 -6.30 -15.12 6.12
CA GLU A 360 -6.26 -15.45 4.69
C GLU A 360 -6.68 -14.24 3.83
N ILE A 361 -5.96 -14.02 2.73
CA ILE A 361 -6.31 -13.03 1.70
C ILE A 361 -7.23 -13.71 0.71
N ILE A 362 -8.33 -13.05 0.36
CA ILE A 362 -9.18 -13.48 -0.74
C ILE A 362 -9.29 -12.33 -1.73
N LEU A 363 -8.68 -12.52 -2.89
CA LEU A 363 -8.88 -11.68 -4.06
C LEU A 363 -10.07 -12.25 -4.82
N GLN A 364 -11.20 -11.57 -4.71
CA GLN A 364 -12.44 -11.95 -5.37
C GLN A 364 -13.13 -10.69 -5.85
N GLU A 365 -13.56 -10.66 -7.11
CA GLU A 365 -14.45 -9.61 -7.57
C GLU A 365 -15.91 -10.06 -7.50
N GLY A 366 -16.78 -9.14 -7.08
CA GLY A 366 -18.23 -9.32 -7.03
C GLY A 366 -18.93 -8.74 -8.27
N GLY A 367 -20.07 -9.32 -8.65
CA GLY A 367 -20.87 -8.84 -9.78
C GLY A 367 -20.27 -9.19 -11.15
N ASP A 368 -20.34 -8.25 -12.10
CA ASP A 368 -19.89 -8.42 -13.49
C ASP A 368 -18.39 -8.08 -13.70
N LYS A 369 -17.65 -7.71 -12.64
CA LYS A 369 -16.22 -7.37 -12.72
C LYS A 369 -15.37 -8.65 -12.71
N ARG A 370 -14.24 -8.64 -13.42
CA ARG A 370 -13.33 -9.79 -13.59
C ARG A 370 -11.97 -9.54 -12.93
N LEU A 371 -11.49 -10.51 -12.15
CA LEU A 371 -10.12 -10.56 -11.68
C LEU A 371 -9.16 -10.62 -12.89
N ILE A 372 -8.46 -9.51 -13.15
CA ILE A 372 -7.47 -9.41 -14.24
C ILE A 372 -6.18 -10.03 -13.74
N ILE A 373 -5.86 -11.21 -14.27
CA ILE A 373 -4.62 -11.94 -13.99
C ILE A 373 -3.84 -12.08 -15.28
N ASP A 374 -2.58 -11.64 -15.24
CA ASP A 374 -1.61 -11.81 -16.31
C ASP A 374 -0.65 -12.97 -16.04
N ARG A 375 0.02 -13.41 -17.10
CA ARG A 375 1.04 -14.44 -17.05
C ARG A 375 2.33 -13.92 -17.68
N ASP A 376 3.41 -13.90 -16.91
CA ASP A 376 4.75 -13.56 -17.41
C ASP A 376 5.58 -14.83 -17.69
N SER A 377 5.60 -15.78 -16.75
CA SER A 377 6.37 -17.04 -16.86
C SER A 377 7.89 -16.86 -16.99
N SER A 378 8.44 -15.68 -16.71
CA SER A 378 9.89 -15.48 -16.76
C SER A 378 10.60 -16.19 -15.62
N ASP A 379 9.93 -16.38 -14.48
CA ASP A 379 10.45 -17.17 -13.37
C ASP A 379 10.20 -18.66 -13.61
N THR A 380 11.27 -19.42 -13.82
CA THR A 380 11.22 -20.88 -14.01
C THR A 380 11.59 -21.66 -12.76
N GLU A 381 12.07 -20.99 -11.72
CA GLU A 381 12.68 -21.62 -10.55
C GLU A 381 11.74 -21.57 -9.34
N THR A 382 11.07 -20.45 -9.12
CA THR A 382 10.28 -20.21 -7.91
C THR A 382 8.77 -20.28 -8.18
N TRP A 383 7.98 -19.88 -7.18
CA TRP A 383 6.52 -19.87 -7.17
C TRP A 383 5.98 -18.45 -6.98
N ASN A 384 6.79 -17.44 -7.34
CA ASN A 384 6.48 -16.05 -7.10
C ASN A 384 5.28 -15.58 -7.94
N ILE A 385 4.57 -14.61 -7.37
CA ILE A 385 3.55 -13.82 -8.03
C ILE A 385 3.73 -12.34 -7.67
N THR A 386 3.21 -11.49 -8.53
CA THR A 386 3.16 -10.05 -8.30
C THR A 386 1.71 -9.64 -8.07
N LEU A 387 1.43 -8.87 -7.02
CA LEU A 387 0.13 -8.24 -6.78
C LEU A 387 0.17 -6.79 -7.21
N GLY A 388 -0.61 -6.47 -8.24
CA GLY A 388 -0.59 -5.16 -8.90
C GLY A 388 -1.53 -4.12 -8.28
N ILE A 389 -1.71 -3.00 -8.96
CA ILE A 389 -2.64 -1.92 -8.58
C ILE A 389 -4.06 -2.42 -8.29
N GLY A 390 -4.53 -3.46 -8.98
CA GLY A 390 -5.85 -4.07 -8.76
C GLY A 390 -6.03 -4.63 -7.34
N PHE A 391 -4.94 -5.03 -6.68
CA PHE A 391 -4.94 -5.36 -5.26
C PHE A 391 -5.05 -4.10 -4.38
N PHE A 392 -4.22 -3.09 -4.66
CA PHE A 392 -4.13 -1.87 -3.85
C PHE A 392 -5.37 -0.98 -3.91
N VAL A 393 -6.20 -1.08 -4.95
CA VAL A 393 -7.53 -0.42 -4.99
C VAL A 393 -8.57 -1.13 -4.13
N ASN A 394 -8.28 -2.33 -3.63
CA ASN A 394 -9.15 -3.09 -2.72
C ASN A 394 -8.58 -3.18 -1.29
N TYR A 395 -7.27 -3.04 -1.11
CA TYR A 395 -6.61 -3.18 0.18
C TYR A 395 -5.62 -2.05 0.42
N SER A 396 -5.62 -1.51 1.64
CA SER A 396 -4.48 -0.73 2.14
C SER A 396 -3.35 -1.69 2.49
N VAL A 397 -2.11 -1.31 2.19
CA VAL A 397 -0.91 -2.14 2.45
C VAL A 397 0.06 -1.38 3.33
N MET A 398 0.64 -2.04 4.33
CA MET A 398 1.65 -1.52 5.24
C MET A 398 2.95 -2.30 5.08
N TYR A 399 4.05 -1.57 4.91
CA TYR A 399 5.40 -2.09 4.97
C TYR A 399 6.01 -1.66 6.31
N ASP A 400 6.01 -2.57 7.30
CA ASP A 400 6.53 -2.32 8.65
C ASP A 400 8.00 -2.74 8.73
N LEU A 401 8.87 -1.86 8.24
CA LEU A 401 10.32 -2.07 8.17
C LEU A 401 10.92 -2.42 9.54
N GLN A 402 10.43 -1.80 10.61
CA GLN A 402 10.94 -2.03 11.96
C GLN A 402 10.68 -3.44 12.44
N ASN A 403 9.48 -3.96 12.16
CA ASN A 403 9.08 -5.30 12.59
C ASN A 403 9.31 -6.37 11.52
N GLN A 404 9.74 -5.98 10.31
CA GLN A 404 10.01 -6.87 9.17
C GLN A 404 8.75 -7.64 8.74
N LEU A 405 7.66 -6.89 8.54
CA LEU A 405 6.34 -7.41 8.20
C LEU A 405 5.74 -6.61 7.05
N THR A 406 4.96 -7.31 6.23
CA THR A 406 4.04 -6.69 5.30
C THR A 406 2.63 -7.06 5.69
N ALA A 407 1.76 -6.06 5.78
CA ALA A 407 0.41 -6.22 6.29
C ALA A 407 -0.59 -5.53 5.37
N PHE A 408 -1.84 -5.98 5.38
CA PHE A 408 -2.87 -5.39 4.54
C PHE A 408 -4.24 -5.52 5.21
N THR A 409 -5.16 -4.66 4.78
CA THR A 409 -6.47 -4.57 5.38
C THR A 409 -7.51 -4.06 4.37
N PRO A 410 -8.77 -4.54 4.41
CA PRO A 410 -9.82 -4.03 3.55
C PRO A 410 -10.23 -2.60 3.89
N PHE A 411 -9.85 -2.09 5.06
CA PHE A 411 -10.14 -0.72 5.45
C PHE A 411 -9.36 0.27 4.58
N PHE A 412 -10.01 1.37 4.19
CA PHE A 412 -9.27 2.56 3.79
C PHE A 412 -8.64 3.15 5.06
N VAL A 413 -7.31 3.13 5.16
CA VAL A 413 -6.59 3.58 6.37
C VAL A 413 -6.28 5.07 6.28
N ASN A 414 -6.76 5.83 7.27
CA ASN A 414 -6.50 7.25 7.39
C ASN A 414 -5.81 7.58 8.73
N ALA A 415 -4.87 8.53 8.69
CA ALA A 415 -4.08 8.99 9.84
C ALA A 415 -4.39 10.43 10.29
N ASP A 416 -5.31 11.12 9.62
CA ASP A 416 -5.70 12.48 9.96
C ASP A 416 -6.43 12.54 11.31
N ASP A 417 -6.21 13.63 12.04
CA ASP A 417 -7.03 13.97 13.20
C ASP A 417 -8.35 14.61 12.74
N PHE A 418 -9.45 14.21 13.39
CA PHE A 418 -10.79 14.71 13.09
C PHE A 418 -11.45 15.40 14.28
N SER A 419 -12.44 16.23 13.98
CA SER A 419 -13.28 16.91 14.96
C SER A 419 -14.76 16.62 14.72
N THR A 420 -15.50 16.30 15.77
CA THR A 420 -16.97 16.18 15.75
C THR A 420 -17.68 17.55 15.73
N HIS A 421 -16.92 18.65 15.78
CA HIS A 421 -17.45 20.02 15.84
C HIS A 421 -17.05 20.89 14.66
N ALA A 422 -18.05 21.55 14.06
CA ALA A 422 -17.92 22.53 12.98
C ALA A 422 -17.37 23.89 13.41
N ASN A 423 -16.26 23.93 14.16
CA ASN A 423 -15.61 25.19 14.54
C ASN A 423 -14.62 25.71 13.49
N GLY A 424 -14.49 25.02 12.35
CA GLY A 424 -13.68 25.45 11.19
C GLY A 424 -12.17 25.24 11.32
N SER A 425 -11.67 24.62 12.41
CA SER A 425 -10.22 24.46 12.66
C SER A 425 -9.65 23.06 12.42
N GLY A 426 -10.44 22.13 11.87
CA GLY A 426 -10.00 20.76 11.56
C GLY A 426 -10.99 20.00 10.68
N LEU A 427 -10.60 18.81 10.22
CA LEU A 427 -11.42 17.95 9.37
C LEU A 427 -12.67 17.49 10.13
N GLN A 428 -13.84 17.76 9.57
CA GLN A 428 -15.12 17.41 10.18
C GLN A 428 -15.41 15.92 10.07
N LEU A 429 -15.73 15.27 11.18
CA LEU A 429 -16.24 13.90 11.18
C LEU A 429 -17.25 13.68 12.32
N SER A 430 -18.48 14.14 12.13
CA SER A 430 -19.60 13.85 13.04
C SER A 430 -20.48 12.68 12.57
N ARG A 431 -20.29 12.24 11.33
CA ARG A 431 -21.08 11.19 10.70
C ARG A 431 -20.23 10.40 9.72
N VAL A 432 -20.22 9.08 9.86
CA VAL A 432 -19.56 8.15 8.94
C VAL A 432 -20.61 7.43 8.10
N THR A 433 -20.47 7.47 6.77
CA THR A 433 -21.38 6.78 5.84
C THR A 433 -20.66 5.69 5.07
N LYS A 434 -21.42 4.76 4.48
CA LYS A 434 -20.88 3.67 3.65
C LYS A 434 -19.96 4.18 2.55
N GLN A 435 -20.28 5.32 1.94
CA GLN A 435 -19.47 5.91 0.89
C GLN A 435 -18.10 6.38 1.40
N MET A 436 -17.91 6.66 2.69
CA MET A 436 -16.61 7.15 3.17
C MET A 436 -15.55 6.04 3.26
N GLY A 437 -15.95 4.78 3.36
CA GLY A 437 -15.03 3.66 3.42
C GLY A 437 -14.77 3.02 2.06
N ASN A 438 -13.78 2.13 2.03
CA ASN A 438 -13.56 1.23 0.90
C ASN A 438 -14.79 0.33 0.71
N LEU A 439 -15.32 0.25 -0.52
CA LEU A 439 -16.56 -0.46 -0.80
C LEU A 439 -16.29 -1.93 -1.12
N MET A 440 -16.51 -2.82 -0.16
CA MET A 440 -16.29 -4.27 -0.34
C MET A 440 -17.51 -5.09 0.06
N SER A 441 -17.66 -6.29 -0.51
CA SER A 441 -18.67 -7.25 -0.06
C SER A 441 -18.51 -7.55 1.44
N ALA A 442 -19.62 -7.77 2.14
CA ALA A 442 -19.57 -8.23 3.52
C ALA A 442 -18.99 -9.66 3.58
N PRO A 443 -18.01 -9.95 4.46
CA PRO A 443 -17.54 -11.30 4.71
C PRO A 443 -18.69 -12.24 5.06
N ALA A 444 -18.53 -13.52 4.71
CA ALA A 444 -19.47 -14.56 5.14
C ALA A 444 -19.56 -14.59 6.67
N GLY A 445 -20.76 -14.37 7.22
CA GLY A 445 -20.99 -14.33 8.67
C GLY A 445 -20.96 -12.93 9.29
N ASP A 446 -20.80 -11.86 8.50
CA ASP A 446 -20.97 -10.49 9.00
C ASP A 446 -22.38 -10.31 9.61
N PRO A 447 -22.49 -9.89 10.89
CA PRO A 447 -23.75 -9.83 11.63
C PRO A 447 -24.75 -8.78 11.13
N SER A 448 -24.36 -7.95 10.16
CA SER A 448 -25.10 -6.79 9.68
C SER A 448 -26.04 -7.03 8.48
N GLY A 449 -26.42 -8.24 8.12
CA GLY A 449 -27.70 -8.46 7.41
C GLY A 449 -27.90 -7.93 5.98
N ASP A 450 -26.90 -7.38 5.27
CA ASP A 450 -27.02 -7.18 3.82
C ASP A 450 -26.23 -8.23 3.05
N SER A 451 -26.90 -9.33 2.68
CA SER A 451 -26.32 -10.38 1.84
C SER A 451 -26.12 -9.97 0.38
N ASN A 452 -26.61 -8.78 -0.02
CA ASN A 452 -26.68 -8.33 -1.41
C ASN A 452 -26.01 -6.96 -1.66
N GLY A 453 -25.45 -6.30 -0.65
CA GLY A 453 -24.84 -4.97 -0.76
C GLY A 453 -23.49 -4.89 -0.07
N GLY A 454 -22.52 -4.26 -0.75
CA GLY A 454 -21.21 -3.99 -0.16
C GLY A 454 -21.29 -3.06 1.06
N LYS A 455 -20.21 -2.97 1.82
CA LYS A 455 -20.03 -2.13 2.99
C LYS A 455 -18.89 -1.15 2.79
N GLY A 456 -18.92 -0.06 3.53
CA GLY A 456 -17.81 0.89 3.60
C GLY A 456 -16.87 0.55 4.76
N TYR A 457 -15.65 0.11 4.47
CA TYR A 457 -14.61 -0.16 5.46
C TYR A 457 -13.72 1.08 5.64
N LEU A 458 -13.80 1.71 6.82
CA LEU A 458 -13.05 2.93 7.13
C LEU A 458 -12.19 2.76 8.39
N GLY A 459 -10.88 2.91 8.23
CA GLY A 459 -9.89 2.86 9.30
C GLY A 459 -9.50 4.25 9.77
N LEU A 460 -9.63 4.51 11.07
CA LEU A 460 -9.39 5.82 11.69
C LEU A 460 -8.29 5.68 12.75
N ALA A 461 -7.04 5.97 12.35
CA ALA A 461 -5.87 5.89 13.21
C ALA A 461 -5.53 7.21 13.93
N GLY A 462 -5.93 8.34 13.35
CA GLY A 462 -5.84 9.64 14.00
C GLY A 462 -6.86 9.81 15.13
N ALA A 463 -6.67 10.82 15.97
CA ALA A 463 -7.56 11.09 17.09
C ALA A 463 -8.83 11.83 16.63
N ILE A 464 -9.98 11.42 17.16
CA ILE A 464 -11.24 12.17 17.01
C ILE A 464 -11.50 12.97 18.29
N SER A 465 -11.72 14.27 18.14
CA SER A 465 -11.91 15.23 19.25
C SER A 465 -13.17 16.08 19.08
N GLY A 466 -13.48 16.95 20.06
CA GLY A 466 -14.66 17.84 20.04
C GLY A 466 -15.82 17.36 20.91
N ALA A 467 -16.79 18.22 21.25
CA ALA A 467 -17.95 17.87 22.07
C ALA A 467 -19.20 17.47 21.26
N GLY A 468 -19.10 17.31 19.94
CA GLY A 468 -20.20 16.85 19.09
C GLY A 468 -20.33 15.32 19.09
N ASP A 469 -21.49 14.84 18.66
CA ASP A 469 -21.77 13.41 18.49
C ASP A 469 -20.98 12.82 17.31
N LEU A 470 -20.69 11.53 17.39
CA LEU A 470 -20.21 10.72 16.27
C LEU A 470 -21.27 9.66 15.93
N THR A 471 -21.80 9.71 14.72
CA THR A 471 -22.83 8.75 14.25
C THR A 471 -22.29 7.87 13.13
N LEU A 472 -22.28 6.55 13.37
CA LEU A 472 -22.02 5.55 12.34
C LEU A 472 -23.34 5.16 11.66
N MET A 473 -23.44 5.40 10.37
CA MET A 473 -24.63 5.05 9.58
C MET A 473 -24.66 3.54 9.27
N PRO A 474 -25.82 2.98 8.86
CA PRO A 474 -25.88 1.59 8.39
C PRO A 474 -24.82 1.28 7.32
N ASP A 475 -24.44 0.00 7.23
CA ASP A 475 -23.55 -0.58 6.22
C ASP A 475 -22.11 -0.04 6.24
N VAL A 476 -21.68 0.53 7.36
CA VAL A 476 -20.28 0.89 7.62
C VAL A 476 -19.62 -0.13 8.54
N VAL A 477 -18.32 -0.34 8.32
CA VAL A 477 -17.41 -1.00 9.23
C VAL A 477 -16.32 0.00 9.57
N VAL A 478 -16.23 0.39 10.83
CA VAL A 478 -15.25 1.38 11.27
C VAL A 478 -14.29 0.74 12.27
N ASN A 479 -12.99 0.84 12.01
CA ASN A 479 -11.95 0.46 12.95
C ASN A 479 -11.29 1.71 13.52
N MET A 480 -11.57 2.03 14.79
CA MET A 480 -10.98 3.16 15.49
C MET A 480 -9.79 2.67 16.31
N THR A 481 -8.59 3.13 15.97
CA THR A 481 -7.36 2.80 16.70
C THR A 481 -6.71 4.01 17.36
N GLY A 482 -7.12 5.22 16.97
CA GLY A 482 -6.73 6.45 17.65
C GLY A 482 -7.35 6.57 19.05
N THR A 483 -6.63 7.21 19.98
CA THR A 483 -7.19 7.55 21.30
C THR A 483 -8.13 8.76 21.17
N ASN A 484 -9.43 8.50 21.10
CA ASN A 484 -10.42 9.56 20.88
C ASN A 484 -10.80 10.26 22.18
N THR A 485 -10.95 11.58 22.08
CA THR A 485 -11.23 12.48 23.21
C THR A 485 -12.51 13.28 23.02
N TYR A 486 -13.31 12.97 22.00
CA TYR A 486 -14.59 13.63 21.83
C TYR A 486 -15.56 13.29 22.95
N THR A 487 -16.40 14.26 23.33
CA THR A 487 -17.29 14.14 24.50
C THR A 487 -18.77 14.03 24.16
N GLY A 488 -19.15 14.09 22.88
CA GLY A 488 -20.52 13.81 22.46
C GLY A 488 -20.86 12.32 22.49
N VAL A 489 -22.07 11.98 22.12
CA VAL A 489 -22.57 10.59 22.09
C VAL A 489 -21.97 9.84 20.89
N THR A 490 -21.49 8.62 21.11
CA THR A 490 -21.20 7.68 20.02
C THR A 490 -22.46 6.90 19.69
N ARG A 491 -22.97 7.01 18.45
CA ARG A 491 -24.14 6.26 17.97
C ARG A 491 -23.71 5.23 16.92
N VAL A 492 -23.92 3.96 17.21
CA VAL A 492 -23.71 2.87 16.27
C VAL A 492 -25.08 2.41 15.78
N ASN A 493 -25.47 2.80 14.57
CA ASN A 493 -26.79 2.46 14.03
C ASN A 493 -26.90 0.97 13.65
N LYS A 494 -28.12 0.48 13.49
CA LYS A 494 -28.39 -0.87 12.98
C LYS A 494 -27.67 -1.09 11.65
N GLY A 495 -26.95 -2.21 11.53
CA GLY A 495 -26.15 -2.56 10.36
C GLY A 495 -24.74 -1.97 10.34
N ALA A 496 -24.41 -1.03 11.25
CA ALA A 496 -23.06 -0.54 11.44
C ALA A 496 -22.24 -1.48 12.34
N VAL A 497 -20.93 -1.51 12.12
CA VAL A 497 -19.94 -2.22 12.94
C VAL A 497 -18.88 -1.23 13.40
N LEU A 498 -18.59 -1.24 14.69
CA LEU A 498 -17.51 -0.47 15.29
C LEU A 498 -16.52 -1.40 16.01
N TYR A 499 -15.27 -1.39 15.57
CA TYR A 499 -14.13 -1.97 16.26
C TYR A 499 -13.36 -0.89 17.02
N LEU A 500 -13.00 -1.18 18.27
CA LEU A 500 -11.91 -0.49 18.96
C LEU A 500 -10.71 -1.44 19.05
N THR A 501 -9.62 -1.06 18.41
CA THR A 501 -8.42 -1.90 18.28
C THR A 501 -7.21 -1.12 18.79
N GLY A 502 -6.24 -1.79 19.41
CA GLY A 502 -5.04 -1.14 19.93
C GLY A 502 -5.37 0.02 20.89
N PRO A 503 -4.86 1.25 20.68
CA PRO A 503 -5.16 2.41 21.54
C PRO A 503 -6.59 2.99 21.41
N GLY A 504 -7.43 2.41 20.55
CA GLY A 504 -8.77 2.90 20.23
C GLY A 504 -9.65 3.11 21.45
N SER A 505 -10.12 4.32 21.71
CA SER A 505 -10.90 4.60 22.94
C SER A 505 -12.15 5.41 22.69
N LEU A 506 -13.18 5.18 23.51
CA LEU A 506 -14.40 5.98 23.63
C LEU A 506 -14.64 6.47 25.07
N ALA A 507 -13.62 6.37 25.94
CA ALA A 507 -13.79 6.61 27.37
C ALA A 507 -14.27 8.03 27.72
N HIS A 508 -14.06 9.00 26.82
CA HIS A 508 -14.48 10.38 26.97
C HIS A 508 -15.89 10.67 26.41
N SER A 509 -16.45 9.76 25.62
CA SER A 509 -17.80 9.93 25.06
C SER A 509 -18.83 10.00 26.19
N ALA A 510 -19.85 10.86 26.04
CA ALA A 510 -20.93 10.98 27.01
C ALA A 510 -21.71 9.66 27.19
N SER A 511 -21.89 8.89 26.12
CA SER A 511 -22.50 7.57 26.13
C SER A 511 -22.30 6.83 24.81
N LEU A 512 -22.35 5.51 24.85
CA LEU A 512 -22.45 4.65 23.66
C LEU A 512 -23.91 4.22 23.46
N GLU A 513 -24.54 4.67 22.38
CA GLU A 513 -25.83 4.17 21.91
C GLU A 513 -25.60 3.14 20.80
N ASN A 514 -25.54 1.86 21.17
CA ASN A 514 -25.28 0.78 20.22
C ASN A 514 -26.57 0.06 19.79
N ASN A 515 -26.96 0.26 18.53
CA ASN A 515 -28.01 -0.48 17.83
C ASN A 515 -27.44 -1.43 16.75
N GLY A 516 -26.12 -1.49 16.60
CA GLY A 516 -25.38 -2.32 15.64
C GLY A 516 -24.43 -3.30 16.34
N TRP A 517 -23.26 -3.51 15.76
CA TRP A 517 -22.20 -4.32 16.35
C TRP A 517 -21.10 -3.44 16.95
N PHE A 518 -20.67 -3.78 18.16
CA PHE A 518 -19.57 -3.11 18.84
C PHE A 518 -18.61 -4.16 19.38
N ASP A 519 -17.35 -4.10 18.94
CA ASP A 519 -16.32 -5.06 19.26
C ASP A 519 -15.11 -4.34 19.86
N ILE A 520 -14.61 -4.89 20.97
CA ILE A 520 -13.47 -4.38 21.72
C ILE A 520 -12.48 -5.50 22.06
N THR A 521 -12.58 -6.64 21.38
CA THR A 521 -11.76 -7.83 21.65
C THR A 521 -10.27 -7.55 21.46
N GLU A 522 -9.93 -6.69 20.50
CA GLU A 522 -8.55 -6.28 20.20
C GLU A 522 -8.15 -4.93 20.83
N HIS A 523 -8.97 -4.36 21.72
CA HIS A 523 -8.62 -3.14 22.44
C HIS A 523 -7.46 -3.38 23.40
N GLY A 524 -6.44 -2.52 23.35
CA GLY A 524 -5.19 -2.67 24.08
C GLY A 524 -4.17 -3.60 23.42
N ASN A 525 -4.50 -4.22 22.28
CA ASN A 525 -3.54 -4.98 21.49
C ASN A 525 -2.74 -4.04 20.57
N PHE A 526 -1.59 -3.57 21.05
CA PHE A 526 -0.74 -2.62 20.32
C PHE A 526 0.16 -3.25 19.25
N ASN A 527 0.16 -4.59 19.15
CA ASN A 527 0.99 -5.32 18.20
C ASN A 527 0.31 -6.66 17.89
N PRO A 528 -0.43 -6.82 16.78
CA PRO A 528 -1.27 -8.01 16.58
C PRO A 528 -0.51 -9.31 16.23
N LEU A 529 0.78 -9.43 16.58
CA LEU A 529 1.56 -10.68 16.48
C LEU A 529 1.71 -11.39 17.83
#